data_AF-A0A3N5LJ85-F1
#
_entry.id   AF-A0A3N5LJ85-F1
#
_cell.length_a   1.000
_cell.length_b   1.000
_cell.length_c   1.000
_cell.angle_alpha   90.00
_cell.angle_beta   90.00
_cell.angle_gamma   90.00
#
_symmetry.space_group_name_H-M   'P 1'
#
loop_
_entity.id
_entity.type
_entity.pdbx_description
1 polymer ?
#
loop_
_entity_poly.entity_id
_entity_poly.type
_entity_poly.pdbx_seq_one_letter_code
_entity_poly.pdbx_strand_id
1 'polypeptide(L)' 'CQYPNRGVFELRGMREVVYMIACCGLARKESRGAHYRIDYPGKDIAYQKHSRISKNNEVTFF' A
#
# COMPACT_ATOMS: atom_id res chain seq x y z
N CYS A 1 -15.93 -21.37 11.41
CA CYS A 1 -14.82 -22.06 10.72
C CYS A 1 -14.08 -22.94 11.72
N GLN A 2 -14.01 -24.25 11.50
CA GLN A 2 -13.21 -25.19 12.30
C GLN A 2 -11.72 -24.94 12.06
N TYR A 3 -10.96 -24.71 13.14
CA TYR A 3 -9.50 -24.76 13.29
C TYR A 3 -8.62 -23.96 12.29
N PRO A 4 -7.42 -23.53 12.71
CA PRO A 4 -6.45 -22.92 11.79
C PRO A 4 -6.15 -23.89 10.63
N ASN A 5 -6.42 -23.44 9.40
CA ASN A 5 -6.04 -24.13 8.17
C ASN A 5 -5.30 -23.17 7.24
N ARG A 6 -4.62 -23.72 6.23
CA ARG A 6 -3.83 -22.96 5.27
C ARG A 6 -4.59 -21.76 4.69
N GLY A 7 -5.83 -21.97 4.26
CA GLY A 7 -6.64 -20.90 3.65
C GLY A 7 -6.91 -19.72 4.59
N VAL A 8 -7.08 -19.96 5.89
CA VAL A 8 -7.24 -18.87 6.88
C VAL A 8 -5.97 -18.04 7.02
N PHE A 9 -4.79 -18.67 7.00
CA PHE A 9 -3.52 -17.95 7.07
C PHE A 9 -3.24 -17.17 5.79
N GLU A 10 -3.51 -17.77 4.63
CA GLU A 10 -3.37 -17.10 3.33
C GLU A 10 -4.30 -15.89 3.21
N LEU A 11 -5.56 -16.02 3.62
CA LEU A 11 -6.50 -14.90 3.64
C LEU A 11 -6.01 -13.75 4.54
N ARG A 12 -5.45 -14.05 5.71
CA ARG A 12 -4.86 -13.04 6.60
C ARG A 12 -3.66 -12.33 5.93
N GLY A 13 -2.78 -13.08 5.30
CA GLY A 13 -1.63 -12.52 4.57
C GLY A 13 -2.06 -11.64 3.40
N MET A 14 -3.02 -12.10 2.59
CA MET A 14 -3.57 -11.32 1.48
C MET A 14 -4.22 -10.03 1.97
N ARG A 15 -5.03 -10.10 3.04
CA ARG A 15 -5.65 -8.92 3.66
C ARG A 15 -4.59 -7.90 4.05
N GLU A 16 -3.53 -8.33 4.73
CA GLU A 16 -2.46 -7.43 5.18
C GLU A 16 -1.76 -6.75 4.01
N VAL A 17 -1.40 -7.52 2.97
CA VAL A 17 -0.74 -7.00 1.77
C VAL A 17 -1.63 -6.01 1.03
N VAL A 18 -2.91 -6.34 0.79
CA VAL A 18 -3.85 -5.44 0.11
C VAL A 18 -4.06 -4.16 0.90
N TYR A 19 -4.16 -4.25 2.23
CA TYR A 19 -4.30 -3.08 3.08
C TYR A 19 -3.07 -2.16 2.98
N MET A 20 -1.86 -2.71 3.05
CA MET A 20 -0.62 -1.94 2.89
C MET A 20 -0.53 -1.26 1.50
N ILE A 21 -0.93 -1.96 0.44
CA ILE A 21 -0.97 -1.41 -0.93
C ILE A 21 -1.96 -0.23 -0.98
N ALA A 22 -3.16 -0.40 -0.45
CA ALA A 22 -4.20 0.63 -0.47
C ALA A 22 -3.77 1.88 0.32
N CYS A 23 -3.24 1.71 1.54
CA CYS A 23 -2.73 2.83 2.35
C CYS A 23 -1.60 3.58 1.64
N CYS A 24 -0.61 2.88 1.11
CA CYS A 24 0.50 3.51 0.40
C CYS A 24 0.04 4.22 -0.88
N GLY A 25 -0.87 3.60 -1.64
CA GLY A 25 -1.42 4.17 -2.88
C GLY A 25 -2.23 5.44 -2.63
N LEU A 26 -3.05 5.46 -1.56
CA LEU A 26 -3.83 6.65 -1.17
C LEU A 26 -2.96 7.80 -0.68
N ALA A 27 -1.90 7.50 0.09
CA ALA A 27 -0.99 8.51 0.62
C ALA A 27 -0.08 9.14 -0.46
N ARG A 28 0.26 8.39 -1.51
CA ARG A 28 1.11 8.86 -2.62
C ARG A 28 0.28 9.65 -3.65
N LYS A 29 0.37 10.98 -3.58
CA LYS A 29 -0.34 11.92 -4.46
C LYS A 29 0.48 12.29 -5.71
N GLU A 30 0.91 11.29 -6.45
CA GLU A 30 1.54 11.43 -7.78
C GLU A 30 1.15 10.24 -8.67
N SER A 31 1.63 10.26 -9.91
CA SER A 31 1.67 9.11 -10.81
C SER A 31 3.09 8.85 -11.31
N ARG A 32 3.58 7.62 -11.14
CA ARG A 32 4.93 7.20 -11.55
C ARG A 32 4.99 5.69 -11.77
N GLY A 33 5.35 5.28 -12.99
CA GLY A 33 5.43 3.87 -13.35
C GLY A 33 4.05 3.21 -13.30
N ALA A 34 3.93 2.10 -12.57
CA ALA A 34 2.66 1.36 -12.41
C ALA A 34 1.67 2.03 -11.45
N HIS A 35 2.10 3.00 -10.64
CA HIS A 35 1.21 3.77 -9.78
C HIS A 35 0.66 4.96 -10.57
N TYR A 36 -0.63 4.91 -10.94
CA TYR A 36 -1.32 5.97 -11.67
C TYR A 36 -2.58 6.42 -10.95
N ARG A 37 -2.78 7.73 -10.89
CA ARG A 37 -3.89 8.40 -10.22
C ARG A 37 -4.45 9.49 -11.12
N ILE A 38 -5.75 9.42 -11.39
CA ILE A 38 -6.46 10.41 -12.23
C ILE A 38 -6.45 11.79 -11.57
N ASP A 39 -6.50 11.86 -10.23
CA ASP A 39 -6.47 13.10 -9.46
C ASP A 39 -5.06 13.68 -9.26
N TYR A 40 -4.01 12.90 -9.54
CA TYR A 40 -2.60 13.32 -9.52
C TYR A 40 -1.82 12.69 -10.69
N PRO A 41 -2.09 13.10 -11.95
CA PRO A 41 -1.59 12.39 -13.14
C PRO A 41 -0.09 12.62 -13.41
N GLY A 42 0.52 13.62 -12.77
CA GLY A 42 1.92 13.98 -12.94
C GLY A 42 2.84 13.30 -11.92
N LYS A 43 4.14 13.36 -12.23
CA LYS A 43 5.22 13.02 -11.30
C LYS A 43 5.47 14.19 -10.35
N ASP A 44 5.80 13.91 -9.09
CA ASP A 44 6.21 14.92 -8.12
C ASP A 44 7.60 14.58 -7.56
N ILE A 45 8.48 15.57 -7.49
CA ILE A 45 9.83 15.45 -6.94
C ILE A 45 9.77 15.08 -5.45
N ALA A 46 8.77 15.55 -4.71
CA ALA A 46 8.55 15.21 -3.32
C ALA A 46 8.29 13.71 -3.08
N TYR A 47 8.00 12.93 -4.13
CA TYR A 47 7.74 11.51 -4.06
C TYR A 47 8.79 10.64 -4.76
N GLN A 48 9.95 11.20 -5.15
CA GLN A 48 11.13 10.46 -5.61
C GLN A 48 11.85 9.70 -4.49
N LYS A 49 11.09 8.88 -3.77
CA LYS A 49 11.46 8.17 -2.56
C LYS A 49 10.51 7.00 -2.33
N HIS A 50 10.87 6.07 -1.45
CA HIS A 50 10.06 4.89 -1.19
C HIS A 50 8.89 5.21 -0.27
N SER A 51 7.76 4.53 -0.46
CA SER A 51 6.67 4.52 0.53
C SER A 51 6.98 3.46 1.58
N ARG A 52 6.82 3.80 2.86
CA ARG A 52 6.92 2.87 3.99
C ARG A 52 5.67 2.96 4.83
N ILE A 53 5.11 1.81 5.20
CA ILE A 53 4.03 1.72 6.17
C ILE A 53 4.51 1.02 7.44
N SER A 54 4.17 1.55 8.60
CA SER A 54 4.44 0.94 9.91
C SER A 54 3.19 0.25 10.47
N LYS A 55 3.36 -0.55 11.53
CA LYS A 55 2.26 -1.30 12.17
C LYS A 55 1.14 -0.41 12.74
N ASN A 56 1.40 0.88 12.95
CA ASN A 56 0.40 1.89 13.33
C ASN A 56 -0.36 2.45 12.11
N ASN A 57 -0.18 1.86 10.92
CA ASN A 57 -0.76 2.28 9.64
C ASN A 57 -0.36 3.67 9.16
N GLU A 58 0.73 4.21 9.71
CA GLU A 58 1.29 5.47 9.27
C GLU A 58 2.14 5.26 8.01
N VAL A 59 1.88 6.06 6.98
CA VAL A 59 2.66 6.05 5.74
C VAL A 59 3.67 7.18 5.76
N THR A 60 4.94 6.83 5.61
CA THR A 60 6.07 7.76 5.52
C THR A 60 6.78 7.59 4.17
N PHE A 61 7.58 8.59 3.81
CA PHE A 61 8.35 8.59 2.58
C PHE A 61 9.81 8.90 2.87
N PHE A 62 10.71 7.99 2.48
CA PHE A 62 12.14 8.02 2.81
C PHE A 62 13.02 7.77 1.58
#